data_AF-A0A7X9G1T6-F1
#
_entry.id   AF-A0A7X9G1T6-F1
#
_cell.length_a   1.000
_cell.length_b   1.000
_cell.length_c   1.000
_cell.angle_alpha   90.00
_cell.angle_beta   90.00
_cell.angle_gamma   90.00
#
_symmetry.space_group_name_H-M   'P 1'
#
loop_
_entity.id
_entity.type
_entity.pdbx_description
1 polymer ?
#
loop_
_entity_poly.entity_id
_entity_poly.type
_entity_poly.pdbx_seq_one_letter_code
_entity_poly.pdbx_strand_id
1 'polypeptide(L)'
;MAYDVAKLGVRIAQLRKERNLTQDALSQKLGVSPQAVSKWETGIGCPDIALLPVIADAFGVTINDLFCDDMTPIGAVEEENFSFPAEHGNLKLVAELNNRACYADMEGEIDGSVVRFDDGSEANFEEMVVINRGKGNILLRTSDDFG
;
A
#
# COMPACT_ATOMS: atom_id res chain seq x y z
N MET A 1 4.89 -8.76 17.76
CA MET A 1 6.02 -8.25 16.96
C MET A 1 6.99 -7.54 17.89
N ALA A 2 8.28 -7.88 17.85
CA ALA A 2 9.31 -7.22 18.65
C ALA A 2 10.05 -6.24 17.73
N TYR A 3 9.99 -4.95 18.05
CA TYR A 3 10.70 -3.91 17.31
C TYR A 3 12.18 -3.96 17.71
N ASP A 4 13.04 -4.37 16.79
CA ASP A 4 14.45 -4.60 17.06
C ASP A 4 15.26 -3.35 16.75
N VAL A 5 15.79 -2.71 17.81
CA VAL A 5 16.52 -1.44 17.72
C VAL A 5 17.79 -1.57 16.88
N ALA A 6 18.40 -2.76 16.85
CA ALA A 6 19.55 -3.06 16.01
C ALA A 6 19.22 -2.99 14.51
N LYS A 7 17.99 -3.35 14.11
CA LYS A 7 17.55 -3.32 12.70
C LYS A 7 17.33 -1.90 12.20
N LEU A 8 16.82 -1.01 13.05
CA LEU A 8 16.61 0.41 12.72
C LEU A 8 17.92 1.08 12.29
N GLY A 9 19.01 0.85 13.02
CA GLY A 9 20.33 1.39 12.70
C GLY A 9 20.84 0.96 11.32
N VAL A 10 20.69 -0.33 11.01
CA VAL A 10 21.05 -0.90 9.70
C VAL A 10 20.20 -0.30 8.59
N ARG A 11 18.89 -0.14 8.83
CA ARG A 11 17.95 0.47 7.86
C ARG A 11 18.29 1.92 7.55
N ILE A 12 18.62 2.72 8.58
CA ILE A 12 19.10 4.10 8.40
C ILE A 12 20.37 4.13 7.53
N ALA A 13 21.32 3.22 7.79
CA ALA A 13 22.54 3.12 7.00
C ALA A 13 22.26 2.78 5.53
N GLN A 14 21.29 1.90 5.27
CA GLN A 14 20.86 1.51 3.94
C GLN A 14 20.23 2.68 3.18
N LEU A 15 19.19 3.31 3.75
CA LEU A 15 18.49 4.45 3.14
C LEU A 15 19.45 5.60 2.85
N ARG A 16 20.40 5.86 3.76
CA ARG A 16 21.46 6.87 3.56
C ARG A 16 22.30 6.56 2.31
N LYS A 17 22.72 5.30 2.14
CA LYS A 17 23.53 4.86 0.99
C LYS A 17 22.74 4.91 -0.31
N GLU A 18 21.48 4.49 -0.31
CA GLU A 18 20.59 4.57 -1.48
C GLU A 18 20.40 6.01 -1.97
N ARG A 19 20.41 6.97 -1.04
CA ARG A 19 20.34 8.41 -1.33
C ARG A 19 21.71 9.07 -1.55
N ASN A 20 22.78 8.29 -1.63
CA ASN A 20 24.16 8.77 -1.82
C ASN A 20 24.59 9.83 -0.79
N LEU A 21 24.09 9.74 0.45
CA LEU A 21 24.40 10.68 1.52
C LEU A 21 25.60 10.19 2.35
N THR A 22 26.46 11.11 2.80
CA THR A 22 27.46 10.82 3.83
C THR A 22 26.81 10.88 5.22
N GLN A 23 27.46 10.30 6.24
CA GLN A 23 26.97 10.42 7.63
C GLN A 23 26.91 11.90 8.07
N ASP A 24 27.87 12.71 7.62
CA ASP A 24 27.90 14.14 7.87
C ASP A 24 26.70 14.85 7.23
N ALA A 25 26.44 14.59 5.94
CA ALA A 25 25.31 15.18 5.22
C ALA A 25 23.95 14.79 5.83
N LEU A 26 23.80 13.53 6.27
CA LEU A 26 22.61 13.10 6.99
C LEU A 26 22.48 13.80 8.34
N SER A 27 23.57 13.92 9.10
CA SER A 27 23.57 14.59 10.40
C SER A 27 23.15 16.06 10.30
N GLN A 28 23.60 16.77 9.26
CA GLN A 28 23.20 18.14 8.98
C GLN A 28 21.70 18.25 8.65
N LYS A 29 21.16 17.32 7.84
CA LYS A 29 19.71 17.26 7.54
C LYS A 29 18.86 17.01 8.78
N LEU A 30 19.34 16.18 9.70
CA LEU A 30 18.60 15.79 10.91
C LEU A 30 18.85 16.72 12.11
N GLY A 31 19.77 17.67 12.01
CA GLY A 31 20.14 18.56 13.13
C GLY A 31 20.82 17.84 14.29
N VAL A 32 21.56 16.76 14.01
CA VAL A 32 22.27 15.95 15.02
C VAL A 32 23.77 15.91 14.73
N SER A 33 24.56 15.36 15.65
CA SER A 33 25.99 15.18 15.41
C SER A 33 26.29 14.00 14.47
N PRO A 34 27.35 14.05 13.65
CA PRO A 34 27.78 12.90 12.83
C PRO A 34 28.05 11.64 13.68
N GLN A 35 28.51 11.83 14.92
CA GLN A 35 28.73 10.75 15.88
C GLN A 35 27.43 10.06 16.30
N ALA A 36 26.31 10.79 16.38
CA ALA A 36 25.01 10.20 16.66
C ALA A 36 24.60 9.24 15.53
N VAL A 37 24.69 9.72 14.28
CA VAL A 37 24.41 8.89 13.09
C VAL A 37 25.29 7.64 13.06
N SER A 38 26.60 7.78 13.31
CA SER A 38 27.53 6.66 13.36
C SER A 38 27.12 5.62 14.41
N LYS A 39 26.78 6.04 15.63
CA LYS A 39 26.32 5.14 16.70
C LYS A 39 25.05 4.38 16.36
N TRP A 40 24.12 5.04 15.66
CA TRP A 40 22.89 4.39 15.19
C TRP A 40 23.20 3.31 14.17
N GLU A 41 23.99 3.64 13.14
CA GLU A 41 24.33 2.71 12.06
C GLU A 41 25.14 1.50 12.52
N THR A 42 25.87 1.61 13.64
CA THR A 42 26.63 0.50 14.24
C THR A 42 25.89 -0.22 15.37
N GLY A 43 24.63 0.14 15.66
CA GLY A 43 23.83 -0.46 16.74
C GLY A 43 24.33 -0.15 18.16
N ILE A 44 25.20 0.85 18.33
CA ILE A 44 25.73 1.29 19.64
C ILE A 44 24.72 2.20 20.35
N GLY A 45 23.82 2.82 19.61
CA GLY A 45 22.71 3.61 20.15
C GLY A 45 21.55 3.66 19.17
N CYS A 46 20.48 4.33 19.55
CA CYS A 46 19.31 4.55 18.71
C CYS A 46 18.95 6.03 18.63
N PRO A 47 18.27 6.45 17.54
CA PRO A 47 17.68 7.77 17.49
C PRO A 47 16.56 7.88 18.54
N ASP A 48 16.37 9.09 19.04
CA ASP A 48 15.23 9.39 19.90
C ASP A 48 13.91 9.17 19.13
N ILE A 49 12.86 8.74 19.81
CA ILE A 49 11.54 8.55 19.20
C ILE A 49 11.04 9.83 18.52
N ALA A 50 11.38 11.01 19.07
CA ALA A 50 11.03 12.30 18.51
C ALA A 50 11.76 12.62 17.18
N LEU A 51 12.89 11.93 16.91
CA LEU A 51 13.63 12.07 15.65
C LEU A 51 13.11 11.17 14.54
N LEU A 52 12.34 10.12 14.86
CA LEU A 52 11.84 9.18 13.85
C LEU A 52 11.03 9.84 12.73
N PRO A 53 10.10 10.78 13.01
CA PRO A 53 9.38 11.49 11.94
C PRO A 53 10.31 12.30 11.04
N VAL A 54 11.35 12.90 11.61
CA VAL A 54 12.34 13.72 10.87
C VAL A 54 13.24 12.83 10.02
N ILE A 55 13.62 11.67 10.52
CA ILE A 55 14.40 10.66 9.79
C ILE A 55 13.58 10.12 8.61
N ALA A 56 12.32 9.77 8.85
CA ALA A 56 11.38 9.31 7.83
C ALA A 56 11.25 10.36 6.71
N ASP A 57 11.00 11.62 7.06
CA ASP A 57 10.89 12.73 6.10
C ASP A 57 12.20 12.99 5.33
N ALA A 58 13.36 12.94 6.00
CA ALA A 58 14.66 13.11 5.36
C ALA A 58 14.93 12.04 4.28
N PHE A 59 14.35 10.87 4.45
CA PHE A 59 14.39 9.78 3.47
C PHE A 59 13.13 9.68 2.61
N GLY A 60 12.10 10.51 2.79
CA GLY A 60 10.85 10.39 2.04
C GLY A 60 10.21 9.00 2.15
N VAL A 61 10.29 8.41 3.34
CA VAL A 61 9.66 7.12 3.71
C VAL A 61 8.75 7.35 4.91
N THR A 62 7.96 6.35 5.29
CA THR A 62 7.18 6.41 6.54
C THR A 62 8.00 5.96 7.73
N ILE A 63 7.51 6.24 8.94
CA ILE A 63 8.10 5.71 10.16
C ILE A 63 8.09 4.17 10.15
N ASN A 64 7.05 3.54 9.58
CA ASN A 64 6.97 2.08 9.49
C ASN A 64 8.11 1.48 8.65
N ASP A 65 8.50 2.15 7.56
CA ASP A 65 9.59 1.72 6.67
C ASP A 65 10.97 1.77 7.31
N LEU A 66 11.11 2.52 8.40
CA LEU A 66 12.33 2.53 9.20
C LEU A 66 12.48 1.23 10.01
N PHE A 67 11.38 0.52 10.26
CA PHE A 67 11.33 -0.71 11.06
C PHE A 67 11.01 -1.98 10.26
N CYS A 68 10.58 -1.85 9.00
CA CYS A 68 10.34 -2.98 8.10
C CYS A 68 11.63 -3.45 7.42
N ASP A 69 11.89 -4.76 7.48
CA ASP A 69 12.99 -5.40 6.73
C ASP A 69 12.65 -5.55 5.24
N ASP A 70 11.37 -5.44 4.90
CA ASP A 70 10.88 -5.65 3.55
C ASP A 70 11.01 -4.35 2.76
N MET A 71 11.77 -4.41 1.67
CA MET A 71 11.94 -3.33 0.70
C MET A 71 10.65 -3.12 -0.09
N THR A 72 9.62 -2.58 0.55
CA THR A 72 8.46 -2.03 -0.15
C THR A 72 8.56 -0.50 -0.12
N PRO A 73 8.86 0.16 -1.24
CA PRO A 73 8.90 1.61 -1.28
C PRO A 73 7.49 2.17 -1.09
N ILE A 74 7.24 2.91 -0.01
CA ILE A 74 5.94 3.58 0.17
C ILE A 74 5.82 4.73 -0.82
N GLY A 75 4.84 4.58 -1.72
CA GLY A 75 4.65 5.34 -2.95
C GLY A 75 4.41 4.42 -4.14
N ALA A 76 4.92 3.20 -4.09
CA ALA A 76 4.23 2.07 -4.71
C ALA A 76 3.26 1.57 -3.65
N VAL A 77 1.96 1.91 -3.78
CA VAL A 77 0.98 0.93 -3.36
C VAL A 77 1.35 -0.30 -4.18
N GLU A 78 1.91 -1.32 -3.54
CA GLU A 78 1.58 -2.66 -4.00
C GLU A 78 0.06 -2.65 -3.87
N GLU A 79 -0.63 -2.43 -5.00
CA GLU A 79 -1.84 -3.20 -5.24
C GLU A 79 -1.43 -4.58 -4.76
N GLU A 80 -1.95 -5.00 -3.60
CA GLU A 80 -1.98 -6.41 -3.31
C GLU A 80 -2.43 -7.02 -4.64
N ASN A 81 -1.62 -7.93 -5.21
CA ASN A 81 -2.03 -8.69 -6.39
C ASN A 81 -3.15 -9.66 -5.96
N PHE A 82 -4.17 -9.11 -5.30
CA PHE A 82 -5.43 -9.68 -4.97
C PHE A 82 -6.18 -9.74 -6.30
N SER A 83 -5.89 -10.81 -7.04
CA SER A 83 -6.72 -11.20 -8.15
C SER A 83 -8.03 -11.69 -7.55
N PHE A 84 -9.14 -11.06 -7.95
CA PHE A 84 -10.43 -11.59 -7.59
C PHE A 84 -10.59 -12.99 -8.20
N PRO A 85 -11.22 -13.93 -7.48
CA PRO A 85 -11.53 -15.23 -8.07
C PRO A 85 -12.44 -15.02 -9.28
N ALA A 86 -12.21 -15.81 -10.34
CA ALA A 86 -13.00 -15.73 -11.58
C ALA A 86 -14.51 -15.99 -11.37
N GLU A 87 -14.86 -16.64 -10.26
CA GLU A 87 -16.24 -16.97 -9.89
C GLU A 87 -16.47 -16.71 -8.39
N HIS A 88 -17.66 -16.22 -8.06
CA HIS A 88 -18.12 -16.06 -6.68
C HIS A 88 -19.54 -16.65 -6.55
N GLY A 89 -19.64 -17.82 -5.94
CA GLY A 89 -20.89 -18.59 -5.90
C GLY A 89 -21.28 -19.07 -7.30
N ASN A 90 -22.43 -18.61 -7.80
CA ASN A 90 -22.94 -18.93 -9.15
C ASN A 90 -22.75 -17.77 -10.16
N LEU A 91 -21.96 -16.76 -9.81
CA LEU A 91 -21.72 -15.57 -10.63
C LEU A 91 -20.27 -15.55 -11.13
N LYS A 92 -20.07 -15.02 -12.34
CA LYS A 92 -18.75 -14.86 -12.96
C LYS A 92 -18.25 -13.45 -12.81
N LEU A 93 -16.94 -13.29 -12.72
CA LEU A 93 -16.31 -11.99 -12.73
C LEU A 93 -16.51 -11.33 -14.10
N VAL A 94 -17.16 -10.17 -14.11
CA VAL A 94 -17.45 -9.38 -15.31
C VAL A 94 -16.44 -8.25 -15.47
N ALA A 95 -16.10 -7.55 -14.39
CA ALA A 95 -15.16 -6.44 -14.42
C ALA A 95 -14.48 -6.23 -13.06
N GLU A 96 -13.26 -5.70 -13.08
CA GLU A 96 -12.49 -5.29 -11.92
C GLU A 96 -12.06 -3.82 -12.06
N LEU A 97 -12.20 -3.04 -11.00
CA LEU A 97 -11.74 -1.65 -10.97
C LEU A 97 -11.44 -1.20 -9.54
N ASN A 98 -10.26 -0.60 -9.31
CA ASN A 98 -9.88 -0.01 -8.02
C ASN A 98 -10.12 -0.95 -6.83
N ASN A 99 -9.63 -2.19 -6.92
CA ASN A 99 -9.76 -3.19 -5.87
C ASN A 99 -11.22 -3.56 -5.53
N ARG A 100 -12.09 -3.48 -6.53
CA ARG A 100 -13.50 -3.89 -6.49
C ARG A 100 -13.76 -4.82 -7.67
N ALA A 101 -14.60 -5.82 -7.44
CA ALA A 101 -15.05 -6.74 -8.47
C ALA A 101 -16.56 -6.67 -8.64
N CYS A 102 -16.98 -6.74 -9.90
CA CYS A 102 -18.36 -6.92 -10.30
C CYS A 102 -18.55 -8.34 -10.80
N TYR A 103 -19.38 -9.09 -10.09
CA TYR A 103 -19.78 -10.44 -10.45
C TYR A 103 -21.21 -10.44 -10.99
N ALA A 104 -21.45 -11.12 -12.11
CA ALA A 104 -22.80 -11.32 -12.62
C ALA A 104 -22.96 -12.66 -13.35
N ASP A 105 -24.20 -13.05 -13.60
CA ASP A 105 -24.55 -14.20 -14.46
C ASP A 105 -24.74 -13.82 -15.95
N MET A 106 -24.35 -12.59 -16.29
CA MET A 106 -24.62 -11.90 -17.53
C MET A 106 -23.40 -11.08 -17.95
N GLU A 107 -23.23 -10.88 -19.26
CA GLU A 107 -22.15 -10.06 -19.79
C GLU A 107 -22.43 -8.57 -19.56
N GLY A 108 -21.37 -7.80 -19.30
CA GLY A 108 -21.47 -6.36 -19.04
C GLY A 108 -20.25 -5.62 -19.57
N GLU A 109 -20.45 -4.38 -19.99
CA GLU A 109 -19.41 -3.51 -20.52
C GLU A 109 -19.09 -2.40 -19.50
N ILE A 110 -17.81 -2.12 -19.30
CA ILE A 110 -17.34 -1.07 -18.40
C ILE A 110 -17.29 0.28 -19.13
N ASP A 111 -18.03 1.27 -18.61
CA ASP A 111 -18.02 2.67 -19.03
C ASP A 111 -17.59 3.54 -17.84
N GLY A 112 -16.27 3.77 -17.73
CA GLY A 112 -15.67 4.46 -16.59
C GLY A 112 -15.84 3.67 -15.30
N SER A 113 -16.57 4.24 -14.34
CA SER A 113 -16.86 3.62 -13.04
C SER A 113 -18.10 2.74 -13.02
N VAL A 114 -18.81 2.60 -14.15
CA VAL A 114 -20.11 1.90 -14.21
C VAL A 114 -20.03 0.72 -15.16
N VAL A 115 -20.47 -0.45 -14.72
CA VAL A 115 -20.72 -1.61 -15.58
C VAL A 115 -22.18 -1.57 -16.03
N ARG A 116 -22.39 -1.53 -17.34
CA ARG A 116 -23.73 -1.60 -17.94
C ARG A 116 -23.97 -2.99 -18.51
N PHE A 117 -25.18 -3.47 -18.34
CA PHE A 117 -25.57 -4.79 -18.78
C PHE A 117 -26.69 -4.74 -19.82
N ASP A 118 -26.82 -5.80 -20.63
CA ASP A 118 -27.78 -5.87 -21.76
C ASP A 118 -29.26 -5.75 -21.34
N ASP A 119 -29.60 -6.12 -20.11
CA ASP A 119 -30.97 -6.01 -19.59
C ASP A 119 -31.31 -4.61 -19.04
N GLY A 120 -30.39 -3.65 -19.20
CA GLY A 120 -30.52 -2.28 -18.70
C GLY A 120 -30.18 -2.11 -17.22
N SER A 121 -29.65 -3.16 -16.56
CA SER A 121 -29.07 -3.06 -15.22
C SER A 121 -27.71 -2.36 -15.24
N GLU A 122 -27.34 -1.79 -14.11
CA GLU A 122 -26.14 -0.97 -13.96
C GLU A 122 -25.48 -1.26 -12.61
N ALA A 123 -24.15 -1.34 -12.56
CA ALA A 123 -23.38 -1.44 -11.32
C ALA A 123 -22.32 -0.34 -11.26
N ASN A 124 -22.36 0.50 -10.23
CA ASN A 124 -21.42 1.60 -10.04
C ASN A 124 -20.35 1.20 -9.03
N PHE A 125 -19.09 1.12 -9.50
CA PHE A 125 -17.95 0.84 -8.67
C PHE A 125 -17.73 1.91 -7.62
N GLU A 126 -17.73 3.21 -7.97
CA GLU A 126 -17.44 4.30 -7.03
C GLU A 126 -18.42 4.36 -5.86
N GLU A 127 -19.72 4.30 -6.18
CA GLU A 127 -20.79 4.37 -5.17
C GLU A 127 -21.07 3.02 -4.48
N MET A 128 -20.49 1.92 -4.98
CA MET A 128 -20.78 0.55 -4.51
C MET A 128 -22.29 0.21 -4.58
N VAL A 129 -22.96 0.65 -5.64
CA VAL A 129 -24.41 0.49 -5.84
C VAL A 129 -24.71 -0.36 -7.07
N VAL A 130 -25.67 -1.27 -6.94
CA VAL A 130 -26.23 -2.04 -8.05
C VAL A 130 -27.68 -1.61 -8.28
N ILE A 131 -28.00 -1.23 -9.52
CA ILE A 131 -29.34 -0.94 -10.00
C ILE A 131 -29.75 -2.10 -10.93
N ASN A 132 -30.42 -3.09 -10.36
CA ASN A 132 -30.92 -4.23 -11.13
C ASN A 132 -32.30 -3.92 -11.72
N ARG A 133 -32.39 -3.89 -13.05
CA ARG A 133 -33.65 -3.61 -13.78
C ARG A 133 -34.19 -4.83 -14.52
N GLY A 134 -33.43 -5.91 -14.62
CA GLY A 134 -33.83 -7.13 -15.29
C GLY A 134 -33.95 -8.33 -14.37
N LYS A 135 -33.55 -9.50 -14.86
CA LYS A 135 -33.67 -10.79 -14.15
C LYS A 135 -32.33 -11.39 -13.78
N GLY A 136 -31.22 -10.83 -14.27
CA GLY A 136 -29.89 -11.30 -13.94
C GLY A 136 -29.52 -10.95 -12.50
N ASN A 137 -28.45 -11.57 -12.01
CA ASN A 137 -27.92 -11.32 -10.68
C ASN A 137 -26.59 -10.58 -10.79
N ILE A 138 -26.44 -9.50 -10.03
CA ILE A 138 -25.24 -8.65 -10.04
C ILE A 138 -24.80 -8.41 -8.61
N LEU A 139 -23.50 -8.51 -8.36
CA LEU A 139 -22.90 -8.42 -7.03
C LEU A 139 -21.58 -7.64 -7.09
N LEU A 140 -21.44 -6.65 -6.23
CA LEU A 140 -20.18 -5.94 -6.02
C LEU A 140 -19.47 -6.46 -4.76
N ARG A 141 -18.15 -6.62 -4.86
CA ARG A 141 -17.26 -7.04 -3.76
C ARG A 141 -16.00 -6.19 -3.74
N THR A 142 -15.43 -6.06 -2.55
CA THR A 142 -14.12 -5.46 -2.29
C THR A 142 -13.14 -6.57 -1.89
N SER A 143 -11.83 -6.32 -1.92
CA SER A 143 -10.86 -7.30 -1.41
C SER A 143 -11.08 -7.64 0.05
N ASP A 144 -11.56 -6.67 0.86
CA ASP A 144 -11.87 -6.87 2.28
C ASP A 144 -12.93 -7.95 2.52
N ASP A 145 -13.81 -8.22 1.55
CA ASP A 145 -14.83 -9.27 1.64
C ASP A 145 -14.25 -10.71 1.59
N PHE A 146 -12.96 -10.87 1.27
CA PHE A 146 -12.28 -12.16 1.11
C PHE A 146 -11.18 -12.42 2.16
N GLY A 147 -10.99 -11.49 3.11
CA GLY A 147 -10.01 -11.56 4.20
C GLY A 147 -10.40 -12.45 5.38
#